data_AF-A0A844ZI21-F1
#
_entry.id   AF-A0A844ZI21-F1
#
_cell.length_a   1.000
_cell.length_b   1.000
_cell.length_c   1.000
_cell.angle_alpha   90.00
_cell.angle_beta   90.00
_cell.angle_gamma   90.00
#
_symmetry.space_group_name_H-M   'P 1'
#
loop_
_entity.id
_entity.type
_entity.pdbx_description
1 polymer ?
#
loop_
_entity_poly.entity_id
_entity_poly.type
_entity_poly.pdbx_seq_one_letter_code
_entity_poly.pdbx_strand_id
1 'polypeptide(L)'
;MNVCKLSIRALGLAGAAAIANIAIVPAAQADECLIDTNNNGTATDGVDGVLGANGEDSASQLACGQNATATGPQSTAIGAETDATNTRSLAIGYGAQSTGSNSVALGDADATQALTVAIGGGAQATSNNATAVGTSARATNQFATALGDNSLASGDRSTAFGRGSTASGQYSIALGTDTNDADGQGAEATGANTIAIGAEAKALADNALAIGSGARALTANVVALGTNAVSGGNRTTALGTNA
;
A
#
# COMPACT_ATOMS: atom_id res chain seq x y z
N MET A 1 -5.39 36.90 9.60
CA MET A 1 -5.17 38.24 10.17
C MET A 1 -5.49 38.21 11.65
N ASN A 2 -4.46 38.18 12.49
CA ASN A 2 -4.44 38.91 13.76
C ASN A 2 -2.98 39.00 14.19
N VAL A 3 -2.50 40.23 14.19
CA VAL A 3 -1.13 40.64 14.48
C VAL A 3 -0.92 40.49 15.98
N CYS A 4 0.00 39.62 16.42
CA CYS A 4 0.34 39.55 17.84
C CYS A 4 1.26 40.74 18.18
N LYS A 5 0.73 41.65 19.01
CA LYS A 5 1.39 42.86 19.49
C LYS A 5 2.63 42.52 20.31
N LEU A 6 3.78 43.06 19.92
CA LEU A 6 5.01 43.00 20.69
C LEU A 6 4.94 43.98 21.87
N SER A 7 4.76 43.47 23.09
CA SER A 7 4.90 44.24 24.33
C SER A 7 6.36 44.17 24.80
N ILE A 8 7.19 45.12 24.40
CA ILE A 8 8.53 45.32 24.96
C ILE A 8 8.38 45.98 26.34
N ARG A 9 8.60 45.22 27.42
CA ARG A 9 8.87 45.82 28.73
C ARG A 9 10.31 46.34 28.73
N ALA A 10 10.46 47.65 28.70
CA ALA A 10 11.75 48.32 28.87
C ALA A 10 12.28 48.08 30.30
N LEU A 11 13.40 47.35 30.42
CA LEU A 11 14.21 47.31 31.63
C LEU A 11 15.22 48.47 31.56
N GLY A 12 15.15 49.38 32.52
CA GLY A 12 15.95 50.60 32.55
C GLY A 12 17.43 50.37 32.86
N LEU A 13 18.26 51.07 32.08
CA LEU A 13 19.58 51.67 32.37
C LEU A 13 20.67 50.84 33.06
N ALA A 14 21.74 50.50 32.33
CA ALA A 14 22.97 51.31 32.24
C ALA A 14 24.10 50.56 31.50
N GLY A 15 24.73 51.21 30.51
CA GLY A 15 26.06 50.82 30.02
C GLY A 15 26.19 50.58 28.51
N ALA A 16 26.73 51.60 27.81
CA ALA A 16 27.55 51.55 26.58
C ALA A 16 26.98 50.97 25.26
N ALA A 17 26.81 51.88 24.30
CA ALA A 17 26.98 51.73 22.84
C ALA A 17 26.28 50.58 22.10
N ALA A 18 25.15 50.92 21.48
CA ALA A 18 24.50 50.12 20.45
C ALA A 18 25.39 49.98 19.20
N ILE A 19 25.76 48.75 18.87
CA ILE A 19 25.91 48.32 17.48
C ILE A 19 24.71 47.41 17.22
N ALA A 20 23.72 47.93 16.51
CA ALA A 20 22.58 47.14 16.06
C ALA A 20 23.11 46.14 15.01
N ASN A 21 23.43 44.93 15.44
CA ASN A 21 23.51 43.79 14.54
C ASN A 21 22.07 43.53 14.06
N ILE A 22 21.74 44.05 12.88
CA ILE A 22 20.61 43.56 12.09
C ILE A 22 20.94 42.10 11.79
N ALA A 23 20.35 41.20 12.56
CA ALA A 23 20.44 39.78 12.28
C ALA A 23 19.85 39.55 10.89
N ILE A 24 20.70 39.10 9.98
CA ILE A 24 20.28 38.47 8.73
C ILE A 24 19.34 37.35 9.16
N VAL A 25 18.04 37.50 8.90
CA VAL A 25 17.09 36.39 9.07
C VAL A 25 17.58 35.31 8.11
N PRO A 26 18.09 34.16 8.61
CA PRO A 26 18.47 33.08 7.72
C PRO A 26 17.26 32.70 6.88
N ALA A 27 17.49 32.24 5.65
CA ALA A 27 16.44 31.75 4.77
C ALA A 27 15.47 30.86 5.57
N ALA A 28 14.16 31.04 5.37
CA ALA A 28 13.12 30.22 5.97
C ALA A 28 13.51 28.74 5.84
N GLN A 29 14.02 28.16 6.93
CA GLN A 29 14.33 26.75 7.02
C GLN A 29 12.97 26.08 7.20
N ALA A 30 12.67 25.10 6.36
CA ALA A 30 11.46 24.29 6.56
C ALA A 30 11.51 23.69 7.97
N ASP A 31 10.42 23.87 8.72
CA ASP A 31 10.25 23.39 10.10
C ASP A 31 10.73 21.93 10.25
N GLU A 32 11.51 21.68 11.29
CA GLU A 32 11.80 20.33 11.75
C GLU A 32 10.49 19.60 12.07
N CYS A 33 10.39 18.31 11.70
CA CYS A 33 9.21 17.48 12.01
C CYS A 33 9.24 17.07 13.49
N LEU A 34 8.95 18.04 14.36
CA LEU A 34 8.92 17.83 15.81
C LEU A 34 7.73 16.92 16.17
N ILE A 35 8.00 15.87 16.93
CA ILE A 35 6.96 14.99 17.49
C ILE A 35 6.57 15.58 18.84
N ASP A 36 5.29 15.91 19.07
CA ASP A 36 4.78 16.34 20.40
C ASP A 36 4.97 15.21 21.44
N THR A 37 6.17 15.10 21.98
CA THR A 37 6.61 14.07 22.92
C THR A 37 5.97 14.22 24.29
N ASN A 38 5.41 15.40 24.59
CA ASN A 38 4.78 15.71 25.88
C ASN A 38 3.24 15.76 25.81
N ASN A 39 2.65 15.53 24.63
CA ASN A 39 1.21 15.43 24.35
C ASN A 39 0.39 16.63 24.85
N ASN A 40 0.95 17.83 24.77
CA ASN A 40 0.24 19.06 25.15
C ASN A 40 -0.59 19.65 24.00
N GLY A 41 -0.59 19.00 22.84
CA GLY A 41 -1.27 19.41 21.62
C GLY A 41 -0.45 20.37 20.75
N THR A 42 0.84 20.57 21.05
CA THR A 42 1.74 21.47 20.33
C THR A 42 3.17 20.92 20.29
N ALA A 43 3.68 20.60 19.10
CA ALA A 43 5.08 20.20 18.93
C ALA A 43 5.99 21.44 19.03
N THR A 44 6.81 21.51 20.09
CA THR A 44 7.62 22.68 20.45
C THR A 44 9.12 22.35 20.48
N ASP A 45 9.92 23.07 19.69
CA ASP A 45 11.38 22.91 19.64
C ASP A 45 11.99 23.00 21.05
N GLY A 46 12.82 22.02 21.42
CA GLY A 46 13.49 21.91 22.72
C GLY A 46 12.68 21.27 23.85
N VAL A 47 11.37 21.08 23.68
CA VAL A 47 10.55 20.18 24.53
C VAL A 47 10.28 18.86 23.80
N ASP A 48 10.09 18.98 22.50
CA ASP A 48 9.72 17.94 21.56
C ASP A 48 10.85 17.71 20.56
N GLY A 49 11.10 16.46 20.19
CA GLY A 49 12.26 16.07 19.40
C GLY A 49 11.89 15.50 18.03
N VAL A 50 12.77 15.70 17.06
CA VAL A 50 12.83 14.89 15.83
C VAL A 50 13.52 13.56 16.15
N LEU A 51 12.77 12.45 16.15
CA LEU A 51 13.41 11.14 16.02
C LEU A 51 13.68 10.89 14.52
N GLY A 52 14.82 11.41 14.07
CA GLY A 52 15.47 10.93 12.87
C GLY A 52 15.22 11.73 11.59
N ALA A 53 15.90 12.86 11.46
CA ALA A 53 16.62 13.21 10.23
C ALA A 53 17.49 14.44 10.49
N ASN A 54 18.80 14.18 10.63
CA ASN A 54 19.93 15.11 10.47
C ASN A 54 20.36 15.90 11.73
N GLY A 55 21.05 15.22 12.64
CA GLY A 55 21.89 15.87 13.65
C GLY A 55 22.64 14.86 14.50
N GLU A 56 23.89 14.57 14.12
CA GLU A 56 24.88 13.90 14.98
C GLU A 56 24.55 12.46 15.44
N ASP A 57 24.01 11.59 14.59
CA ASP A 57 24.23 10.14 14.75
C ASP A 57 23.85 9.39 13.46
N SER A 58 24.39 8.19 13.26
CA SER A 58 24.23 7.38 12.03
C SER A 58 22.79 6.88 11.75
N ALA A 59 21.78 7.50 12.34
CA ALA A 59 20.39 7.12 12.25
C ALA A 59 19.78 7.64 10.94
N SER A 60 19.65 6.75 9.95
CA SER A 60 18.92 7.03 8.70
C SER A 60 17.43 6.63 8.82
N GLN A 61 16.90 6.47 10.02
CA GLN A 61 15.51 6.08 10.28
C GLN A 61 14.65 7.29 10.62
N LEU A 62 13.34 7.21 10.37
CA LEU A 62 12.33 8.19 10.80
C LEU A 62 11.16 7.46 11.45
N ALA A 63 10.81 7.78 12.70
CA ALA A 63 9.61 7.26 13.37
C ALA A 63 8.77 8.43 13.91
N CYS A 64 7.52 8.55 13.48
CA CYS A 64 6.62 9.63 13.88
C CYS A 64 5.22 9.09 14.21
N GLY A 65 4.81 9.20 15.48
CA GLY A 65 3.50 8.73 15.97
C GLY A 65 3.61 7.97 17.28
N GLN A 66 2.51 7.88 18.02
CA GLN A 66 2.46 7.10 19.26
C GLN A 66 2.77 5.62 18.95
N ASN A 67 3.77 5.03 19.62
CA ASN A 67 4.21 3.65 19.38
C ASN A 67 4.67 3.37 17.93
N ALA A 68 5.08 4.40 17.16
CA ALA A 68 5.70 4.19 15.87
C ALA A 68 7.12 3.62 16.03
N THR A 69 7.43 2.55 15.31
CA THR A 69 8.73 1.85 15.35
C THR A 69 9.42 1.92 14.00
N ALA A 70 10.59 2.58 13.91
CA ALA A 70 11.45 2.53 12.73
C ALA A 70 12.86 2.04 13.14
N THR A 71 13.07 0.73 13.09
CA THR A 71 14.34 0.10 13.52
C THR A 71 15.22 -0.34 12.36
N GLY A 72 14.66 -0.48 11.17
CA GLY A 72 15.40 -0.89 9.98
C GLY A 72 16.32 0.23 9.46
N PRO A 73 17.52 -0.05 8.94
CA PRO A 73 18.34 0.98 8.29
C PRO A 73 17.59 1.67 7.13
N GLN A 74 17.61 3.01 7.06
CA GLN A 74 16.89 3.77 6.04
C GLN A 74 15.36 3.56 6.05
N SER A 75 14.78 3.20 7.21
CA SER A 75 13.33 2.97 7.36
C SER A 75 12.56 4.25 7.68
N THR A 76 11.26 4.24 7.43
CA THR A 76 10.36 5.35 7.77
C THR A 76 9.03 4.80 8.26
N ALA A 77 8.60 5.20 9.46
CA ALA A 77 7.34 4.86 10.10
C ALA A 77 6.58 6.15 10.47
N ILE A 78 5.38 6.36 9.94
CA ILE A 78 4.56 7.56 10.19
C ILE A 78 3.11 7.16 10.48
N GLY A 79 2.66 7.32 11.71
CA GLY A 79 1.34 6.95 12.19
C GLY A 79 1.40 6.32 13.58
N ALA A 80 0.30 6.31 14.32
CA ALA A 80 0.27 5.55 15.57
C ALA A 80 0.31 4.04 15.27
N GLU A 81 1.07 3.29 16.07
CA GLU A 81 1.21 1.83 15.98
C GLU A 81 1.79 1.33 14.65
N THR A 82 2.56 2.15 13.93
CA THR A 82 3.26 1.72 12.70
C THR A 82 4.58 1.02 12.96
N ASP A 83 4.90 -0.01 12.17
CA ASP A 83 6.15 -0.75 12.26
C ASP A 83 6.91 -0.78 10.91
N ALA A 84 8.06 -0.10 10.84
CA ALA A 84 9.03 -0.16 9.74
C ALA A 84 10.35 -0.76 10.24
N THR A 85 10.41 -2.10 10.35
CA THR A 85 11.47 -2.78 11.13
C THR A 85 12.63 -3.32 10.31
N ASN A 86 12.55 -3.23 8.98
CA ASN A 86 13.57 -3.77 8.08
C ASN A 86 14.20 -2.72 7.17
N THR A 87 15.31 -3.08 6.51
CA THR A 87 16.10 -2.15 5.68
C THR A 87 15.23 -1.54 4.58
N ARG A 88 15.23 -0.19 4.46
CA ARG A 88 14.44 0.55 3.45
C ARG A 88 12.95 0.23 3.48
N SER A 89 12.40 -0.10 4.64
CA SER A 89 10.96 -0.27 4.82
C SER A 89 10.26 1.08 5.01
N LEU A 90 9.06 1.21 4.46
CA LEU A 90 8.21 2.39 4.57
C LEU A 90 6.85 1.97 5.13
N ALA A 91 6.45 2.47 6.29
CA ALA A 91 5.13 2.29 6.90
C ALA A 91 4.48 3.66 7.13
N ILE A 92 3.30 3.90 6.55
CA ILE A 92 2.57 5.15 6.75
C ILE A 92 1.08 4.85 6.98
N GLY A 93 0.49 5.34 8.07
CA GLY A 93 -0.93 5.17 8.43
C GLY A 93 -1.11 4.38 9.72
N TYR A 94 -2.23 4.56 10.43
CA TYR A 94 -2.49 3.82 11.68
C TYR A 94 -2.34 2.31 11.48
N GLY A 95 -1.52 1.65 12.31
CA GLY A 95 -1.32 0.19 12.26
C GLY A 95 -0.53 -0.34 11.07
N ALA A 96 0.04 0.51 10.21
CA ALA A 96 0.78 0.05 9.03
C ALA A 96 2.02 -0.79 9.40
N GLN A 97 2.16 -1.99 8.82
CA GLN A 97 3.26 -2.92 9.08
C GLN A 97 4.10 -3.14 7.81
N SER A 98 5.28 -2.53 7.77
CA SER A 98 6.30 -2.67 6.74
C SER A 98 7.50 -3.44 7.31
N THR A 99 7.33 -4.74 7.47
CA THR A 99 8.31 -5.60 8.15
C THR A 99 9.19 -6.38 7.17
N GLY A 100 9.02 -6.23 5.86
CA GLY A 100 9.93 -6.76 4.84
C GLY A 100 11.09 -5.81 4.48
N SER A 101 12.20 -6.33 3.96
CA SER A 101 13.24 -5.46 3.36
C SER A 101 12.72 -4.82 2.08
N ASN A 102 12.97 -3.53 1.88
CA ASN A 102 12.47 -2.77 0.72
C ASN A 102 10.94 -2.86 0.55
N SER A 103 10.21 -3.01 1.66
CA SER A 103 8.76 -3.10 1.65
C SER A 103 8.10 -1.73 1.81
N VAL A 104 6.86 -1.62 1.34
CA VAL A 104 6.03 -0.41 1.45
C VAL A 104 4.65 -0.80 1.96
N ALA A 105 4.23 -0.24 3.09
CA ALA A 105 2.90 -0.33 3.65
C ALA A 105 2.31 1.10 3.77
N LEU A 106 1.16 1.35 3.13
CA LEU A 106 0.46 2.63 3.19
C LEU A 106 -1.03 2.43 3.52
N GLY A 107 -1.50 3.06 4.59
CA GLY A 107 -2.75 2.71 5.27
C GLY A 107 -2.52 1.62 6.32
N ASP A 108 -3.59 1.16 6.97
CA ASP A 108 -3.58 -0.04 7.83
C ASP A 108 -3.29 -1.28 6.96
N ALA A 109 -2.03 -1.49 6.58
CA ALA A 109 -1.61 -2.42 5.54
C ALA A 109 -0.41 -3.25 5.99
N ASP A 110 -0.33 -4.49 5.50
CA ASP A 110 0.69 -5.47 5.87
C ASP A 110 1.60 -5.81 4.67
N ALA A 111 2.82 -5.31 4.69
CA ALA A 111 3.89 -5.59 3.74
C ALA A 111 5.04 -6.35 4.44
N THR A 112 4.86 -7.67 4.61
CA THR A 112 5.64 -8.46 5.59
C THR A 112 6.84 -9.21 5.03
N GLN A 113 7.03 -9.19 3.70
CA GLN A 113 8.13 -9.89 3.02
C GLN A 113 8.93 -8.95 2.12
N ALA A 114 10.07 -9.43 1.60
CA ALA A 114 10.98 -8.57 0.85
C ALA A 114 10.35 -8.08 -0.47
N LEU A 115 10.64 -6.83 -0.84
CA LEU A 115 10.20 -6.20 -2.10
C LEU A 115 8.67 -6.18 -2.25
N THR A 116 7.92 -6.07 -1.14
CA THR A 116 6.45 -6.04 -1.14
C THR A 116 5.90 -4.63 -1.18
N VAL A 117 4.70 -4.49 -1.72
CA VAL A 117 3.93 -3.23 -1.70
C VAL A 117 2.51 -3.54 -1.27
N ALA A 118 2.07 -3.00 -0.14
CA ALA A 118 0.71 -3.06 0.37
C ALA A 118 0.16 -1.64 0.53
N ILE A 119 -0.93 -1.31 -0.15
CA ILE A 119 -1.54 0.03 -0.12
C ILE A 119 -3.06 -0.09 0.03
N GLY A 120 -3.61 0.46 1.12
CA GLY A 120 -5.04 0.45 1.44
C GLY A 120 -5.33 -0.16 2.81
N GLY A 121 -6.49 0.15 3.39
CA GLY A 121 -6.90 -0.43 4.68
C GLY A 121 -7.15 -1.93 4.56
N GLY A 122 -6.50 -2.72 5.42
CA GLY A 122 -6.47 -4.18 5.39
C GLY A 122 -5.72 -4.81 4.21
N ALA A 123 -4.97 -4.04 3.41
CA ALA A 123 -4.23 -4.58 2.27
C ALA A 123 -3.07 -5.47 2.75
N GLN A 124 -2.85 -6.62 2.10
CA GLN A 124 -1.90 -7.65 2.52
C GLN A 124 -1.02 -8.11 1.36
N ALA A 125 0.28 -7.76 1.40
CA ALA A 125 1.32 -8.29 0.54
C ALA A 125 2.31 -9.13 1.38
N THR A 126 2.05 -10.44 1.49
CA THR A 126 2.67 -11.30 2.51
C THR A 126 3.66 -12.32 1.96
N SER A 127 4.09 -12.17 0.71
CA SER A 127 5.06 -13.02 0.02
C SER A 127 6.07 -12.18 -0.77
N ASN A 128 7.26 -12.71 -1.02
CA ASN A 128 8.31 -11.95 -1.72
C ASN A 128 7.83 -11.41 -3.08
N ASN A 129 8.15 -10.15 -3.37
CA ASN A 129 7.75 -9.45 -4.59
C ASN A 129 6.22 -9.34 -4.81
N ALA A 130 5.40 -9.55 -3.79
CA ALA A 130 3.95 -9.40 -3.89
C ALA A 130 3.54 -7.92 -3.88
N THR A 131 2.50 -7.59 -4.65
CA THR A 131 1.90 -6.24 -4.70
C THR A 131 0.41 -6.33 -4.43
N ALA A 132 -0.09 -5.67 -3.39
CA ALA A 132 -1.49 -5.56 -3.03
C ALA A 132 -1.89 -4.08 -2.96
N VAL A 133 -2.82 -3.63 -3.81
CA VAL A 133 -3.29 -2.24 -3.81
C VAL A 133 -4.82 -2.21 -3.85
N GLY A 134 -5.43 -1.64 -2.83
CA GLY A 134 -6.87 -1.58 -2.62
C GLY A 134 -7.25 -2.00 -1.20
N THR A 135 -8.41 -1.54 -0.72
CA THR A 135 -8.95 -1.97 0.57
C THR A 135 -9.11 -3.49 0.58
N SER A 136 -8.53 -4.16 1.58
CA SER A 136 -8.56 -5.63 1.71
C SER A 136 -8.01 -6.40 0.51
N ALA A 137 -7.20 -5.79 -0.36
CA ALA A 137 -6.50 -6.48 -1.44
C ALA A 137 -5.46 -7.45 -0.85
N ARG A 138 -5.34 -8.66 -1.40
CA ARG A 138 -4.50 -9.73 -0.85
C ARG A 138 -3.64 -10.36 -1.92
N ALA A 139 -2.34 -10.13 -1.86
CA ALA A 139 -1.32 -10.80 -2.68
C ALA A 139 -0.47 -11.70 -1.77
N THR A 140 -0.84 -12.99 -1.70
CA THR A 140 -0.35 -13.90 -0.64
C THR A 140 0.76 -14.84 -1.11
N ASN A 141 1.06 -14.90 -2.41
CA ASN A 141 2.10 -15.76 -2.98
C ASN A 141 3.18 -14.97 -3.75
N GLN A 142 4.29 -15.63 -4.06
CA GLN A 142 5.45 -14.97 -4.66
C GLN A 142 5.09 -14.35 -6.01
N PHE A 143 5.56 -13.13 -6.25
CA PHE A 143 5.27 -12.34 -7.46
C PHE A 143 3.76 -12.13 -7.75
N ALA A 144 2.88 -12.39 -6.78
CA ALA A 144 1.45 -12.19 -6.95
C ALA A 144 1.12 -10.69 -6.97
N THR A 145 0.18 -10.29 -7.81
CA THR A 145 -0.28 -8.90 -7.92
C THR A 145 -1.80 -8.84 -7.76
N ALA A 146 -2.29 -8.21 -6.69
CA ALA A 146 -3.70 -7.99 -6.41
C ALA A 146 -4.01 -6.48 -6.45
N LEU A 147 -4.85 -6.04 -7.39
CA LEU A 147 -5.17 -4.63 -7.61
C LEU A 147 -6.69 -4.44 -7.62
N GLY A 148 -7.25 -3.88 -6.56
CA GLY A 148 -8.68 -3.63 -6.39
C GLY A 148 -9.19 -3.97 -4.99
N ASP A 149 -10.32 -3.36 -4.61
CA ASP A 149 -11.03 -3.67 -3.37
C ASP A 149 -11.35 -5.18 -3.29
N ASN A 150 -10.96 -5.83 -2.21
CA ASN A 150 -11.15 -7.28 -2.01
C ASN A 150 -10.56 -8.18 -3.13
N SER A 151 -9.60 -7.70 -3.92
CA SER A 151 -8.91 -8.54 -4.92
C SER A 151 -8.01 -9.57 -4.24
N LEU A 152 -7.91 -10.78 -4.79
CA LEU A 152 -7.12 -11.89 -4.26
C LEU A 152 -6.21 -12.50 -5.34
N ALA A 153 -4.91 -12.32 -5.19
CA ALA A 153 -3.89 -13.02 -5.97
C ALA A 153 -3.16 -14.02 -5.06
N SER A 154 -3.61 -15.27 -5.09
CA SER A 154 -3.11 -16.34 -4.24
C SER A 154 -2.40 -17.45 -5.00
N GLY A 155 -2.19 -17.32 -6.31
CA GLY A 155 -1.29 -18.19 -7.08
C GLY A 155 0.12 -17.60 -7.17
N ASP A 156 1.15 -18.44 -7.30
CA ASP A 156 2.50 -17.95 -7.64
C ASP A 156 2.48 -17.30 -9.02
N ARG A 157 3.06 -16.09 -9.13
CA ARG A 157 3.03 -15.23 -10.33
C ARG A 157 1.62 -14.96 -10.87
N SER A 158 0.62 -14.97 -10.01
CA SER A 158 -0.77 -14.66 -10.37
C SER A 158 -1.03 -13.16 -10.44
N THR A 159 -2.01 -12.73 -11.21
CA THR A 159 -2.48 -11.34 -11.27
C THR A 159 -3.99 -11.28 -11.16
N ALA A 160 -4.49 -10.62 -10.12
CA ALA A 160 -5.90 -10.29 -9.93
C ALA A 160 -6.08 -8.77 -10.06
N PHE A 161 -6.88 -8.31 -11.02
CA PHE A 161 -7.17 -6.90 -11.24
C PHE A 161 -8.68 -6.67 -11.31
N GLY A 162 -9.19 -5.81 -10.44
CA GLY A 162 -10.61 -5.47 -10.31
C GLY A 162 -11.15 -5.84 -8.93
N ARG A 163 -12.24 -5.16 -8.53
CA ARG A 163 -12.91 -5.44 -7.27
C ARG A 163 -13.40 -6.88 -7.22
N GLY A 164 -13.02 -7.61 -6.17
CA GLY A 164 -13.39 -9.01 -5.98
C GLY A 164 -12.76 -10.00 -6.97
N SER A 165 -11.81 -9.56 -7.81
CA SER A 165 -11.11 -10.46 -8.74
C SER A 165 -10.28 -11.49 -7.97
N THR A 166 -10.28 -12.75 -8.42
CA THR A 166 -9.57 -13.85 -7.77
C THR A 166 -8.69 -14.59 -8.78
N ALA A 167 -7.38 -14.59 -8.56
CA ALA A 167 -6.38 -15.33 -9.32
C ALA A 167 -5.64 -16.29 -8.37
N SER A 168 -6.14 -17.52 -8.25
CA SER A 168 -5.61 -18.52 -7.30
C SER A 168 -4.77 -19.62 -7.96
N GLY A 169 -4.81 -19.72 -9.29
CA GLY A 169 -3.96 -20.64 -10.05
C GLY A 169 -2.52 -20.12 -10.21
N GLN A 170 -1.56 -21.03 -10.33
CA GLN A 170 -0.19 -20.62 -10.69
C GLN A 170 -0.20 -19.99 -12.10
N TYR A 171 0.49 -18.86 -12.27
CA TYR A 171 0.49 -18.10 -13.54
C TYR A 171 -0.90 -17.65 -14.01
N SER A 172 -1.92 -17.64 -13.14
CA SER A 172 -3.28 -17.26 -13.52
C SER A 172 -3.45 -15.74 -13.62
N ILE A 173 -4.27 -15.30 -14.55
CA ILE A 173 -4.62 -13.89 -14.73
C ILE A 173 -6.14 -13.74 -14.62
N ALA A 174 -6.63 -12.96 -13.66
CA ALA A 174 -8.03 -12.59 -13.51
C ALA A 174 -8.19 -11.07 -13.63
N LEU A 175 -8.80 -10.59 -14.72
CA LEU A 175 -9.00 -9.16 -14.99
C LEU A 175 -10.50 -8.88 -15.14
N GLY A 176 -11.12 -8.31 -14.13
CA GLY A 176 -12.53 -8.00 -14.16
C GLY A 176 -13.09 -7.73 -12.78
N THR A 177 -14.03 -6.81 -12.71
CA THR A 177 -14.75 -6.47 -11.48
C THR A 177 -16.01 -7.31 -11.34
N ASP A 178 -16.49 -7.44 -10.11
CA ASP A 178 -17.89 -7.72 -9.84
C ASP A 178 -18.75 -6.61 -10.48
N THR A 179 -19.84 -7.00 -11.16
CA THR A 179 -20.75 -6.08 -11.81
C THR A 179 -22.00 -5.75 -11.03
N ASN A 180 -22.49 -6.58 -10.10
CA ASN A 180 -23.74 -6.35 -9.35
C ASN A 180 -24.11 -7.44 -8.31
N ASP A 181 -23.24 -8.37 -7.91
CA ASP A 181 -23.64 -9.47 -7.02
C ASP A 181 -23.36 -9.19 -5.54
N ALA A 182 -24.25 -9.67 -4.66
CA ALA A 182 -24.05 -9.62 -3.21
C ALA A 182 -22.83 -10.42 -2.76
N ASP A 183 -22.43 -11.41 -3.58
CA ASP A 183 -21.29 -12.29 -3.34
C ASP A 183 -19.94 -11.61 -3.61
N GLY A 184 -19.93 -10.46 -4.31
CA GLY A 184 -18.73 -9.63 -4.51
C GLY A 184 -17.63 -10.27 -5.37
N GLN A 185 -17.95 -11.25 -6.22
CA GLN A 185 -16.95 -11.99 -7.01
C GLN A 185 -16.77 -11.38 -8.40
N GLY A 186 -15.54 -10.94 -8.70
CA GLY A 186 -15.14 -10.45 -10.02
C GLY A 186 -14.71 -11.56 -10.97
N ALA A 187 -13.71 -11.29 -11.81
CA ALA A 187 -13.11 -12.34 -12.63
C ALA A 187 -12.44 -13.41 -11.75
N GLU A 188 -12.54 -14.68 -12.14
CA GLU A 188 -12.10 -15.85 -11.38
C GLU A 188 -11.20 -16.75 -12.24
N ALA A 189 -9.92 -16.87 -11.87
CA ALA A 189 -8.93 -17.69 -12.55
C ALA A 189 -8.27 -18.65 -11.55
N THR A 190 -8.80 -19.87 -11.42
CA THR A 190 -8.41 -20.83 -10.36
C THR A 190 -7.52 -21.97 -10.84
N GLY A 191 -7.57 -22.31 -12.13
CA GLY A 191 -6.66 -23.29 -12.73
C GLY A 191 -5.26 -22.73 -12.98
N ALA A 192 -4.25 -23.59 -13.07
CA ALA A 192 -2.91 -23.16 -13.48
C ALA A 192 -2.89 -22.68 -14.94
N ASN A 193 -2.07 -21.67 -15.24
CA ASN A 193 -1.92 -21.08 -16.58
C ASN A 193 -3.25 -20.59 -17.17
N THR A 194 -4.16 -20.08 -16.34
CA THR A 194 -5.47 -19.62 -16.78
C THR A 194 -5.51 -18.13 -17.05
N ILE A 195 -6.47 -17.73 -17.89
CA ILE A 195 -6.76 -16.32 -18.16
C ILE A 195 -8.28 -16.15 -18.12
N ALA A 196 -8.77 -15.33 -17.19
CA ALA A 196 -10.16 -14.88 -17.09
C ALA A 196 -10.21 -13.36 -17.26
N ILE A 197 -10.83 -12.86 -18.33
CA ILE A 197 -10.91 -11.42 -18.63
C ILE A 197 -12.36 -11.04 -18.89
N GLY A 198 -12.89 -10.11 -18.11
CA GLY A 198 -14.27 -9.64 -18.16
C GLY A 198 -14.93 -9.71 -16.79
N ALA A 199 -15.98 -8.91 -16.59
CA ALA A 199 -16.78 -8.98 -15.37
C ALA A 199 -17.34 -10.39 -15.20
N GLU A 200 -17.09 -11.01 -14.04
CA GLU A 200 -17.55 -12.37 -13.70
C GLU A 200 -17.05 -13.47 -14.66
N ALA A 201 -15.98 -13.22 -15.44
CA ALA A 201 -15.37 -14.24 -16.28
C ALA A 201 -14.73 -15.35 -15.43
N LYS A 202 -14.89 -16.62 -15.82
CA LYS A 202 -14.42 -17.79 -15.03
C LYS A 202 -13.56 -18.73 -15.86
N ALA A 203 -12.30 -18.89 -15.48
CA ALA A 203 -11.38 -19.91 -16.00
C ALA A 203 -10.98 -20.86 -14.86
N LEU A 204 -11.69 -21.99 -14.74
CA LEU A 204 -11.71 -22.79 -13.52
C LEU A 204 -10.79 -24.02 -13.52
N ALA A 205 -10.10 -24.28 -14.63
CA ALA A 205 -9.30 -25.48 -14.82
C ALA A 205 -8.01 -25.17 -15.60
N ASP A 206 -7.02 -26.05 -15.51
CA ASP A 206 -5.69 -25.77 -16.06
C ASP A 206 -5.71 -25.46 -17.57
N ASN A 207 -4.96 -24.43 -17.96
CA ASN A 207 -4.84 -23.94 -19.33
C ASN A 207 -6.18 -23.49 -19.95
N ALA A 208 -7.16 -23.13 -19.11
CA ALA A 208 -8.44 -22.58 -19.55
C ALA A 208 -8.34 -21.07 -19.86
N LEU A 209 -9.05 -20.64 -20.91
CA LEU A 209 -9.14 -19.25 -21.34
C LEU A 209 -10.61 -18.81 -21.38
N ALA A 210 -10.99 -17.83 -20.57
CA ALA A 210 -12.29 -17.19 -20.57
C ALA A 210 -12.13 -15.69 -20.85
N ILE A 211 -12.66 -15.20 -21.97
CA ILE A 211 -12.63 -13.78 -22.32
C ILE A 211 -14.05 -13.32 -22.69
N GLY A 212 -14.59 -12.39 -21.94
CA GLY A 212 -15.95 -11.86 -22.06
C GLY A 212 -16.65 -11.79 -20.71
N SER A 213 -17.58 -10.86 -20.55
CA SER A 213 -18.38 -10.79 -19.32
C SER A 213 -19.20 -12.08 -19.16
N GLY A 214 -19.10 -12.73 -18.00
CA GLY A 214 -19.75 -14.02 -17.73
C GLY A 214 -19.24 -15.20 -18.57
N ALA A 215 -18.13 -15.07 -19.31
CA ALA A 215 -17.53 -16.17 -20.07
C ALA A 215 -17.03 -17.27 -19.12
N ARG A 216 -17.24 -18.54 -19.44
CA ARG A 216 -16.96 -19.69 -18.56
C ARG A 216 -16.18 -20.79 -19.28
N ALA A 217 -14.93 -20.96 -18.91
CA ALA A 217 -14.06 -22.06 -19.33
C ALA A 217 -13.90 -23.03 -18.14
N LEU A 218 -14.68 -24.12 -18.16
CA LEU A 218 -14.96 -24.97 -16.98
C LEU A 218 -14.03 -26.19 -16.85
N THR A 219 -13.35 -26.56 -17.93
CA THR A 219 -12.55 -27.79 -18.03
C THR A 219 -11.16 -27.48 -18.59
N ALA A 220 -10.21 -28.41 -18.41
CA ALA A 220 -8.83 -28.15 -18.79
C ALA A 220 -8.66 -28.01 -20.31
N ASN A 221 -7.80 -27.09 -20.73
CA ASN A 221 -7.43 -26.82 -22.13
C ASN A 221 -8.62 -26.35 -23.00
N VAL A 222 -9.53 -25.56 -22.46
CA VAL A 222 -10.67 -25.03 -23.21
C VAL A 222 -10.62 -23.52 -23.36
N VAL A 223 -11.35 -23.03 -24.37
CA VAL A 223 -11.47 -21.60 -24.65
C VAL A 223 -12.95 -21.21 -24.69
N ALA A 224 -13.32 -20.16 -23.97
CA ALA A 224 -14.61 -19.49 -24.04
C ALA A 224 -14.37 -18.01 -24.37
N LEU A 225 -14.77 -17.58 -25.57
CA LEU A 225 -14.57 -16.21 -26.05
C LEU A 225 -15.93 -15.60 -26.44
N GLY A 226 -16.40 -14.65 -25.64
CA GLY A 226 -17.66 -13.94 -25.85
C GLY A 226 -18.43 -13.77 -24.54
N THR A 227 -19.32 -12.79 -24.50
CA THR A 227 -20.20 -12.58 -23.33
C THR A 227 -21.05 -13.83 -23.12
N ASN A 228 -21.00 -14.40 -21.91
CA ASN A 228 -21.66 -15.64 -21.52
C ASN A 228 -21.31 -16.88 -22.37
N ALA A 229 -20.19 -16.89 -23.10
CA ALA A 229 -19.73 -18.09 -23.80
C ALA A 229 -19.40 -19.19 -22.78
N VAL A 230 -19.80 -20.45 -23.02
CA VAL A 230 -19.51 -21.56 -22.11
C VAL A 230 -18.79 -22.70 -22.82
N SER A 231 -17.55 -22.96 -22.41
CA SER A 231 -16.79 -24.13 -22.86
C SER A 231 -16.55 -25.08 -21.70
N GLY A 232 -17.23 -26.24 -21.74
CA GLY A 232 -17.13 -27.29 -20.71
C GLY A 232 -16.81 -28.68 -21.27
N GLY A 233 -16.59 -28.82 -22.58
CA GLY A 233 -16.16 -30.08 -23.19
C GLY A 233 -14.67 -30.36 -22.94
N ASN A 234 -14.16 -31.51 -23.38
CA ASN A 234 -12.72 -31.75 -23.36
C ASN A 234 -12.07 -31.07 -24.58
N ARG A 235 -11.15 -30.12 -24.37
CA ARG A 235 -10.43 -29.41 -25.45
C ARG A 235 -11.35 -28.73 -26.46
N THR A 236 -12.40 -28.07 -25.98
CA THR A 236 -13.39 -27.36 -26.81
C THR A 236 -13.17 -25.85 -26.84
N THR A 237 -13.70 -25.22 -27.88
CA THR A 237 -13.72 -23.77 -28.04
C THR A 237 -15.16 -23.31 -28.26
N ALA A 238 -15.66 -22.44 -27.37
CA ALA A 238 -16.91 -21.70 -27.56
C ALA A 238 -16.57 -20.27 -28.01
N LEU A 239 -17.12 -19.83 -29.14
CA LEU A 239 -16.85 -18.52 -29.75
C LEU A 239 -18.17 -17.81 -30.06
N GLY A 240 -18.39 -16.67 -29.42
CA GLY A 240 -19.57 -15.83 -29.62
C GLY A 240 -20.36 -15.58 -28.33
N THR A 241 -21.31 -14.65 -28.41
CA THR A 241 -22.20 -14.34 -27.29
C THR A 241 -23.19 -15.48 -27.05
N ASN A 242 -23.28 -15.99 -25.82
CA ASN A 242 -24.08 -17.16 -25.45
C ASN A 242 -23.77 -18.43 -26.27
N ALA A 243 -22.52 -18.58 -26.73
CA ALA A 243 -22.04 -19.76 -27.46
C ALA A 243 -21.83 -20.98 -26.55
#